data_AF-A5KP79-F1
#
_entry.id   AF-A5KP79-F1
#
_cell.length_a   1.000
_cell.length_b   1.000
_cell.length_c   1.000
_cell.angle_alpha   90.00
_cell.angle_beta   90.00
_cell.angle_gamma   90.00
#
_symmetry.space_group_name_H-M   'P 1'
#
loop_
_entity.id
_entity.type
_entity.pdbx_description
1 polymer ?
#
loop_
_entity_poly.entity_id
_entity_poly.type
_entity_poly.pdbx_seq_one_letter_code
_entity_poly.pdbx_strand_id
1 'polypeptide(L)' 'MIKGAKTIAEYAIRKWINQNFYCDCVHITEMHGNEAFIKDKTGDCMIVVYDPATRQVMAK' A
#
# COMPACT_ATOMS: atom_id res chain seq x y z
N MET A 1 1.58 -8.49 12.94
CA MET A 1 0.15 -8.44 12.57
C MET A 1 -0.20 -7.00 12.26
N ILE A 2 -0.64 -6.69 11.04
CA ILE A 2 -1.14 -5.36 10.70
C ILE A 2 -2.54 -5.25 11.28
N LYS A 3 -2.71 -4.45 12.34
CA LYS A 3 -4.01 -4.19 12.98
C LYS A 3 -4.62 -2.91 12.39
N GLY A 4 -5.96 -2.84 12.33
CA GLY A 4 -6.68 -1.64 11.89
C GLY A 4 -6.74 -1.43 10.38
N ALA A 5 -6.67 -2.50 9.58
CA ALA A 5 -7.03 -2.44 8.17
C ALA A 5 -8.56 -2.54 8.01
N LYS A 6 -9.19 -1.64 7.26
CA LYS A 6 -10.64 -1.58 7.01
C LYS A 6 -11.09 -2.53 5.91
N THR A 7 -10.19 -2.87 4.98
CA THR A 7 -10.48 -3.73 3.83
C THR A 7 -9.34 -4.72 3.57
N ILE A 8 -9.63 -5.77 2.79
CA ILE A 8 -8.62 -6.73 2.34
C ILE A 8 -7.55 -6.03 1.48
N ALA A 9 -7.95 -5.10 0.62
CA ALA A 9 -7.04 -4.29 -0.18
C ALA A 9 -6.08 -3.49 0.71
N GLU A 10 -6.59 -2.86 1.77
CA GLU A 10 -5.76 -2.12 2.72
C GLU A 10 -4.78 -3.00 3.47
N TYR A 11 -5.22 -4.18 3.91
CA TYR A 11 -4.32 -5.13 4.53
C TYR A 11 -3.21 -5.59 3.55
N ALA A 12 -3.58 -5.94 2.31
CA ALA A 12 -2.65 -6.42 1.30
C ALA A 12 -1.63 -5.34 0.91
N ILE A 13 -2.08 -4.10 0.70
CA ILE A 13 -1.22 -2.97 0.37
C ILE A 13 -0.27 -2.64 1.51
N ARG A 14 -0.75 -2.56 2.75
CA ARG A 14 0.11 -2.33 3.92
C ARG A 14 1.15 -3.43 4.08
N LYS A 15 0.77 -4.68 3.83
CA LYS A 15 1.71 -5.82 3.83
C LYS A 15 2.76 -5.67 2.73
N TRP A 16 2.34 -5.34 1.51
CA TRP A 16 3.25 -5.15 0.39
C TRP A 16 4.24 -4.01 0.63
N ILE A 17 3.80 -2.88 1.18
CA ILE A 17 4.68 -1.76 1.55
C ILE A 17 5.75 -2.24 2.55
N ASN A 18 5.33 -2.97 3.59
CA ASN A 18 6.24 -3.46 4.62
C ASN A 18 7.25 -4.53 4.11
N GLN A 19 6.95 -5.17 2.97
CA GLN A 19 7.83 -6.14 2.32
C GLN A 19 8.79 -5.50 1.32
N ASN A 20 8.41 -4.40 0.68
CA ASN A 20 9.19 -3.78 -0.40
C ASN A 20 9.99 -2.55 0.05
N PHE A 21 9.57 -1.88 1.13
CA PHE A 21 10.24 -0.70 1.66
C PHE A 21 10.71 -0.91 3.10
N TYR A 22 11.75 -0.18 3.49
CA TYR A 22 12.14 -0.09 4.89
C TYR A 22 10.98 0.46 5.73
N CYS A 23 10.80 -0.11 6.92
CA CYS A 23 9.80 0.34 7.87
C CYS A 23 9.90 1.85 8.09
N ASP A 24 8.75 2.53 8.11
CA ASP A 24 8.64 3.96 8.36
C ASP A 24 9.24 4.88 7.27
N CYS A 25 9.67 4.35 6.12
CA CYS A 25 10.14 5.19 5.01
C CYS A 25 9.02 5.61 4.05
N VAL A 26 7.90 4.89 4.05
CA VAL A 26 6.79 5.08 3.12
C VAL A 26 5.47 5.05 3.88
N HIS A 27 4.61 6.01 3.58
CA HIS A 27 3.29 6.15 4.22
C HIS A 27 2.19 6.19 3.15
N ILE A 28 1.05 5.59 3.46
CA ILE A 28 -0.16 5.72 2.64
C ILE A 28 -0.75 7.10 2.91
N THR A 29 -0.87 7.94 1.89
CA THR A 29 -1.47 9.28 1.99
C THR A 29 -2.97 9.23 1.72
N GLU A 30 -3.37 8.46 0.72
CA GLU A 30 -4.77 8.35 0.28
C GLU A 30 -5.10 6.91 -0.12
N MET A 31 -6.37 6.55 0.05
CA MET A 31 -6.89 5.24 -0.32
C MET A 31 -8.20 5.35 -1.08
N HIS A 32 -8.26 4.74 -2.26
CA HIS A 32 -9.41 4.72 -3.15
C HIS A 32 -9.75 3.28 -3.54
N GLY A 33 -10.56 2.62 -2.71
CA GLY A 33 -10.97 1.23 -2.95
C GLY A 33 -9.79 0.26 -2.93
N ASN A 34 -9.36 -0.15 -4.12
CA ASN A 34 -8.23 -1.06 -4.33
C ASN A 34 -6.89 -0.34 -4.59
N GLU A 35 -6.89 0.98 -4.70
CA GLU A 35 -5.71 1.79 -4.97
C GLU A 35 -5.27 2.54 -3.71
N ALA A 36 -3.97 2.69 -3.52
CA ALA A 36 -3.40 3.55 -2.50
C ALA A 36 -2.31 4.44 -3.10
N PHE A 37 -2.32 5.69 -2.70
CA PHE A 37 -1.23 6.61 -2.92
C PHE A 37 -0.25 6.46 -1.76
N ILE A 38 1.00 6.18 -2.07
CA ILE A 38 2.09 6.12 -1.11
C ILE A 38 3.07 7.26 -1.35
N LYS A 39 3.59 7.82 -0.28
CA LYS A 39 4.59 8.89 -0.31
C LYS A 39 5.76 8.53 0.59
N ASP A 40 6.96 8.76 0.10
CA ASP A 40 8.18 8.56 0.88
C ASP A 40 8.64 9.88 1.55
N LYS A 41 9.77 9.82 2.26
CA LYS A 41 10.34 10.96 2.99
C LYS A 41 10.96 12.04 2.10
N THR A 42 11.41 11.72 0.89
CA THR A 42 11.90 12.71 -0.10
C THR A 42 10.75 13.46 -0.76
N GLY A 43 9.54 12.92 -0.64
CA GLY A 43 8.32 13.50 -1.17
C GLY A 43 7.90 12.91 -2.51
N ASP A 44 8.59 11.87 -2.98
CA ASP A 44 8.18 11.10 -4.15
C ASP A 44 6.93 10.28 -3.82
N CYS A 45 6.07 10.17 -4.82
CA CYS A 45 4.79 9.51 -4.71
C CYS A 45 4.71 8.36 -5.71
N MET A 46 4.07 7.27 -5.30
CA MET A 46 3.78 6.12 -6.15
C MET A 46 2.36 5.64 -5.89
N ILE A 47 1.72 5.10 -6.91
CA ILE A 47 0.40 4.48 -6.79
C ILE A 47 0.60 2.97 -6.74
N VAL A 48 -0.04 2.33 -5.77
CA VAL A 48 -0.08 0.87 -5.68
C VAL A 48 -1.53 0.40 -5.77
N VAL A 49 -1.75 -0.68 -6.51
CA VAL A 49 -3.08 -1.25 -6.73
C VAL A 49 -3.11 -2.70 -6.26
N TYR A 50 -4.12 -3.04 -5.47
CA TYR A 50 -4.47 -4.42 -5.14
C TYR A 50 -5.38 -5.00 -6.22
N ASP A 51 -4.92 -6.07 -6.87
CA ASP A 51 -5.72 -6.82 -7.82
C ASP A 51 -6.42 -7.99 -7.10
N PRO A 52 -7.76 -8.00 -6.98
CA PRO A 52 -8.49 -9.02 -6.25
C PRO A 52 -8.52 -10.38 -6.97
N ALA A 53 -8.35 -10.41 -8.30
CA ALA A 53 -8.37 -11.63 -9.09
C ALA A 53 -7.12 -12.48 -8.84
N THR A 54 -5.95 -11.84 -8.80
CA THR A 54 -4.65 -12.47 -8.55
C THR A 54 -4.23 -12.40 -7.09
N ARG A 55 -4.90 -11.56 -6.28
CA ARG A 55 -4.58 -11.27 -4.87
C ARG A 55 -3.17 -10.69 -4.68
N GLN A 56 -2.70 -9.94 -5.67
CA GLN A 56 -1.37 -9.32 -5.68
C GLN A 56 -1.48 -7.80 -5.60
N VAL A 57 -0.42 -7.16 -5.12
CA VAL A 57 -0.27 -5.70 -5.14
C VAL A 57 0.81 -5.35 -6.15
N MET A 58 0.51 -4.38 -7.02
CA MET A 58 1.39 -3.92 -8.08
C MET A 58 1.59 -2.41 -7.96
N ALA A 59 2.81 -1.95 -8.22
CA ALA A 59 3.07 -0.53 -8.43
C ALA A 59 2.65 -0.14 -9.85
N LYS A 60 2.00 1.02 -9.99
CA LYS A 60 1.68 1.64 -11.29
C LYS A 60 2.79 2.58 -11.74
#